data_AF-A0A379PPL7-F1
#
_entry.id   AF-A0A379PPL7-F1
#
_cell.length_a   1.000
_cell.length_b   1.000
_cell.length_c   1.000
_cell.angle_alpha   90.00
_cell.angle_beta   90.00
_cell.angle_gamma   90.00
#
_symmetry.space_group_name_H-M   'P 1'
#
loop_
_entity.id
_entity.type
_entity.pdbx_description
1 polymer ?
#
loop_
_entity_poly.entity_id
_entity_poly.type
_entity_poly.pdbx_seq_one_letter_code
_entity_poly.pdbx_strand_id
1 'polypeptide(L)'
;MVGMKTSFIPVNTAKLIKASAGFTVTGERRYEQPVRVGISIVRLATNVTPTSVRADKSGTKSYADEQLEKGRVLMHPRHIPKEGDIIEIFGDRFEITGVRKVFAMDGVLDHYQVEL
;
A
#
# COMPACT_ATOMS: atom_id res chain seq x y z
N MET A 1 -12.03 -21.30 -13.97
CA MET A 1 -11.40 -20.13 -13.32
C MET A 1 -12.18 -18.91 -13.79
N VAL A 2 -13.12 -18.42 -13.00
CA VAL A 2 -13.97 -17.27 -13.40
C VAL A 2 -13.11 -16.03 -13.30
N GLY A 3 -12.78 -15.41 -14.43
CA GLY A 3 -12.08 -14.13 -14.44
C GLY A 3 -12.96 -13.11 -13.74
N MET A 4 -12.50 -12.52 -12.63
CA MET A 4 -13.15 -11.36 -12.04
C MET A 4 -13.27 -10.29 -13.12
N LYS A 5 -14.51 -9.98 -13.52
CA LYS A 5 -14.79 -8.82 -14.36
C LYS A 5 -14.63 -7.59 -13.48
N THR A 6 -13.55 -6.86 -13.67
CA THR A 6 -13.37 -5.50 -13.14
C THR A 6 -13.20 -4.57 -14.33
N SER A 7 -13.71 -3.34 -14.22
CA SER A 7 -13.51 -2.29 -15.23
C SER A 7 -12.16 -1.57 -15.02
N PHE A 8 -11.50 -1.82 -13.89
CA PHE A 8 -10.20 -1.27 -13.57
C PHE A 8 -9.10 -1.82 -14.48
N ILE A 9 -8.49 -0.92 -15.26
CA ILE A 9 -7.34 -1.21 -16.11
C ILE A 9 -6.09 -0.59 -15.45
N PRO A 10 -5.14 -1.39 -14.95
CA PRO A 10 -3.91 -0.86 -14.36
C PRO A 10 -3.01 -0.24 -15.43
N VAL A 11 -2.49 0.95 -15.16
CA VAL A 11 -1.59 1.67 -16.09
C VAL A 11 -0.12 1.36 -15.80
N ASN A 12 0.22 1.08 -14.54
CA ASN A 12 1.57 0.85 -14.05
C ASN A 12 1.68 -0.53 -13.38
N THR A 13 2.92 -0.97 -13.17
CA THR A 13 3.23 -2.17 -12.38
C THR A 13 4.05 -1.77 -11.16
N ALA A 14 3.73 -2.36 -10.01
CA ALA A 14 4.47 -2.21 -8.76
C ALA A 14 4.78 -3.58 -8.17
N LYS A 15 5.57 -3.61 -7.09
CA LYS A 15 5.76 -4.82 -6.29
C LYS A 15 5.05 -4.65 -4.95
N LEU A 16 4.16 -5.58 -4.61
CA LEU A 16 3.55 -5.68 -3.30
C LEU A 16 4.34 -6.66 -2.46
N ILE A 17 4.77 -6.23 -1.28
CA ILE A 17 5.52 -6.98 -0.30
C ILE A 17 4.61 -7.13 0.92
N LYS A 18 4.05 -8.32 1.12
CA LYS A 18 3.10 -8.54 2.20
C LYS A 18 3.81 -8.61 3.55
N ALA A 19 3.25 -7.96 4.56
CA ALA A 19 3.64 -8.19 5.93
C ALA A 19 3.22 -9.60 6.34
N SER A 20 4.19 -10.42 6.74
CA SER A 20 3.94 -11.74 7.30
C SER A 20 3.48 -11.61 8.74
N ALA A 21 2.69 -12.57 9.21
CA ALA A 21 2.23 -12.63 10.60
C ALA A 21 3.37 -12.90 11.62
N GLY A 22 4.58 -13.22 11.15
CA GLY A 22 5.73 -13.52 12.00
C GLY A 22 6.65 -12.32 12.23
N PHE A 23 7.25 -12.26 13.42
CA PHE A 23 8.36 -11.37 13.72
C PHE A 23 9.68 -12.14 13.59
N THR A 24 10.78 -11.43 13.30
CA THR A 24 12.13 -11.99 13.45
C THR A 24 12.43 -12.20 14.94
N VAL A 25 13.49 -12.95 15.24
CA VAL A 25 13.94 -13.18 16.63
C VAL A 25 14.30 -11.84 17.32
N THR A 26 14.57 -10.79 16.54
CA THR A 26 14.87 -9.42 16.99
C THR A 26 13.64 -8.50 17.05
N GLY A 27 12.44 -8.99 16.72
CA GLY A 27 11.20 -8.21 16.81
C GLY A 27 10.84 -7.39 15.56
N GLU A 28 11.56 -7.55 14.45
CA GLU A 28 11.23 -6.88 13.18
C GLU A 28 10.11 -7.63 12.44
N ARG A 29 9.23 -6.91 11.73
CA ARG A 29 8.19 -7.55 10.89
C ARG A 29 8.85 -8.36 9.78
N ARG A 30 8.44 -9.61 9.61
CA ARG A 30 8.84 -10.40 8.43
C ARG A 30 7.99 -10.00 7.24
N TYR A 31 8.60 -10.02 6.07
CA TYR A 31 7.94 -9.71 4.81
C TYR A 31 8.03 -10.91 3.86
N GLU A 32 6.96 -11.15 3.12
CA GLU A 32 6.91 -12.20 2.09
C GLU A 32 7.68 -11.79 0.83
N GLN A 33 7.80 -12.73 -0.12
CA GLN A 33 8.41 -12.42 -1.40
C GLN A 33 7.58 -11.36 -2.16
N PRO A 34 8.22 -10.38 -2.82
CA PRO A 34 7.52 -9.35 -3.59
C PRO A 34 6.71 -9.96 -4.73
N VAL A 35 5.43 -9.60 -4.83
CA VAL A 35 4.53 -10.02 -5.93
C VAL A 35 4.30 -8.82 -6.85
N ARG A 36 4.38 -9.04 -8.17
CA ARG A 36 4.05 -7.99 -9.14
C ARG A 36 2.54 -7.74 -9.15
N VAL A 37 2.16 -6.47 -9.02
CA VAL A 37 0.77 -6.04 -9.00
C VAL A 37 0.54 -4.91 -10.01
N GLY A 38 -0.61 -4.93 -10.68
CA GLY A 38 -1.04 -3.82 -11.53
C GLY A 38 -1.63 -2.71 -10.67
N ILE A 39 -1.15 -1.48 -10.88
CA ILE A 39 -1.60 -0.28 -10.17
C ILE A 39 -1.85 0.89 -11.11
N SER A 40 -2.61 1.87 -10.64
CA SER A 40 -2.70 3.20 -11.26
C SER A 40 -2.40 4.24 -10.19
N ILE A 41 -1.43 5.11 -10.44
CA ILE A 41 -1.00 6.12 -9.46
C ILE A 41 -1.92 7.33 -9.58
N VAL A 42 -2.60 7.68 -8.49
CA VAL A 42 -3.49 8.86 -8.45
C VAL A 42 -2.71 10.09 -8.00
N ARG A 43 -1.93 9.94 -6.93
CA ARG A 43 -1.06 10.98 -6.39
C ARG A 43 0.14 10.31 -5.74
N LEU A 44 1.33 10.85 -5.95
CA LEU A 44 2.52 10.43 -5.21
C LEU A 44 3.32 11.70 -4.89
N ALA A 45 3.41 12.03 -3.61
CA ALA A 45 4.27 13.09 -3.13
C ALA A 45 5.70 12.52 -3.06
N THR A 46 6.52 12.84 -4.05
CA THR A 46 7.94 12.52 -4.09
C THR A 46 8.72 13.41 -3.12
N ASN A 47 8.45 13.28 -1.83
CA ASN A 47 9.39 13.77 -0.82
C ASN A 47 10.52 12.75 -0.74
N VAL A 48 11.60 13.04 -1.48
CA VAL A 48 12.87 12.30 -1.46
C VAL A 48 13.48 12.46 -0.06
N THR A 49 12.98 11.69 0.90
CA THR A 49 13.61 11.53 2.19
C THR A 49 13.81 10.04 2.40
N PRO A 50 15.07 9.54 2.40
CA PRO A 50 15.35 8.15 2.72
C PRO A 50 14.92 7.92 4.17
N THR A 51 13.71 7.44 4.36
CA THR A 51 13.19 7.19 5.70
C THR A 51 13.74 5.84 6.13
N SER A 52 14.95 5.88 6.69
CA SER A 52 15.40 4.84 7.62
C SER A 52 14.32 4.71 8.68
N VAL A 53 13.75 3.52 8.82
CA VAL A 53 12.90 3.16 9.95
C VAL A 53 13.71 3.37 11.23
N ARG A 54 13.59 4.55 11.83
CA ARG A 54 14.09 4.84 13.17
C ARG A 54 12.87 4.96 14.07
N ALA A 55 12.49 3.81 14.61
CA ALA A 55 11.73 3.74 15.83
C ALA A 55 12.64 4.25 16.95
N ASP A 56 12.60 5.57 17.22
CA ASP A 56 13.12 6.09 18.47
C ASP A 56 12.49 7.44 18.83
N LYS A 57 11.88 7.42 20.02
CA LYS A 57 11.77 8.48 21.02
C LYS A 57 10.67 9.54 20.86
N SER A 58 9.68 9.35 21.74
CA SER A 58 9.31 10.30 22.82
C SER A 58 9.00 11.74 22.40
N GLY A 59 7.72 12.10 22.42
CA GLY A 59 7.28 13.48 22.24
C GLY A 59 5.77 13.61 22.13
N THR A 60 5.04 13.44 23.23
CA THR A 60 3.63 13.82 23.33
C THR A 60 3.46 15.34 23.15
N LYS A 61 2.57 15.76 22.25
CA LYS A 61 1.39 16.64 22.50
C LYS A 61 0.98 17.42 21.24
N SER A 62 -0.29 17.27 20.88
CA SER A 62 -1.12 18.21 20.12
C SER A 62 -0.72 18.54 18.68
N TYR A 63 -0.99 17.64 17.73
CA TYR A 63 -1.49 17.96 16.38
C TYR A 63 -2.25 16.73 15.88
N ALA A 64 -3.58 16.79 15.95
CA ALA A 64 -4.46 15.77 15.38
C ALA A 64 -4.57 16.01 13.87
N ASP A 65 -4.51 14.91 13.11
CA ASP A 65 -4.93 14.77 11.71
C ASP A 65 -4.05 15.31 10.58
N GLU A 66 -2.72 15.35 10.74
CA GLU A 66 -1.83 15.30 9.57
C GLU A 66 -1.20 13.91 9.47
N GLN A 67 -2.02 12.90 9.12
CA GLN A 67 -1.48 11.76 8.38
C GLN A 67 -0.98 12.35 7.07
N LEU A 68 0.33 12.62 7.01
CA LEU A 68 1.04 12.97 5.79
C LEU A 68 0.91 11.80 4.81
N GLU A 69 -0.24 11.71 4.13
CA GLU A 69 -0.48 10.78 3.02
C GLU A 69 0.59 11.09 1.95
N LYS A 70 1.56 10.19 1.83
CA LYS A 70 2.65 10.28 0.86
C LYS A 70 2.15 9.98 -0.53
N GLY A 71 0.99 9.33 -0.67
CA GLY A 71 0.37 9.12 -1.95
C GLY A 71 -0.89 8.26 -1.89
N ARG A 72 -1.49 8.11 -3.06
CA ARG A 72 -2.66 7.28 -3.30
C ARG A 72 -2.48 6.51 -4.59
N VAL A 73 -2.72 5.21 -4.51
CA VAL A 73 -2.70 4.31 -5.66
C VAL A 73 -3.95 3.46 -5.70
N LEU A 74 -4.38 3.11 -6.92
CA LEU A 74 -5.45 2.16 -7.16
C LEU A 74 -4.80 0.81 -7.47
N MET A 75 -5.24 -0.24 -6.79
CA MET A 75 -4.70 -1.60 -6.94
C MET A 75 -5.76 -2.54 -7.48
N HIS A 76 -5.34 -3.38 -8.43
CA HIS A 76 -6.21 -4.36 -9.05
C HIS A 76 -6.75 -5.38 -8.01
N PRO A 77 -8.05 -5.74 -8.07
CA PRO A 77 -8.74 -6.50 -7.02
C PRO A 77 -8.28 -7.96 -6.87
N ARG A 78 -7.51 -8.47 -7.85
CA ARG A 78 -6.83 -9.77 -7.78
C ARG A 78 -5.83 -9.85 -6.60
N HIS A 79 -5.31 -8.71 -6.16
CA HIS A 79 -4.44 -8.62 -5.01
C HIS A 79 -5.19 -7.91 -3.89
N ILE A 80 -5.16 -8.49 -2.70
CA ILE A 80 -5.81 -7.93 -1.51
C ILE A 80 -4.70 -7.26 -0.70
N PRO A 81 -4.55 -5.92 -0.78
CA PRO A 81 -3.60 -5.19 0.05
C PRO A 81 -4.10 -5.14 1.49
N LYS A 82 -3.16 -5.03 2.43
CA LYS A 82 -3.43 -4.80 3.85
C LYS A 82 -2.58 -3.65 4.37
N GLU A 83 -3.09 -2.99 5.41
CA GLU A 83 -2.31 -2.00 6.14
C GLU A 83 -1.05 -2.63 6.74
N GLY A 84 0.07 -1.93 6.64
CA GLY A 84 1.40 -2.41 7.02
C GLY A 84 2.13 -3.25 5.96
N ASP A 85 1.47 -3.61 4.85
CA ASP A 85 2.16 -4.11 3.66
C ASP A 85 3.03 -2.99 3.07
N ILE A 86 4.08 -3.36 2.33
CA ILE A 86 4.94 -2.42 1.62
C ILE A 86 4.65 -2.51 0.12
N ILE A 87 4.48 -1.37 -0.54
CA ILE A 87 4.45 -1.28 -2.00
C ILE A 87 5.72 -0.60 -2.51
N GLU A 88 6.35 -1.22 -3.50
CA GLU A 88 7.52 -0.66 -4.19
C GLU A 88 7.08 -0.11 -5.55
N ILE A 89 7.21 1.20 -5.73
CA ILE A 89 6.82 1.96 -6.92
C ILE A 89 8.06 2.69 -7.41
N PHE A 90 8.49 2.44 -8.66
CA PHE A 90 9.70 3.02 -9.25
C PHE A 90 11.00 2.84 -8.43
N GLY A 91 11.06 1.83 -7.56
CA GLY A 91 12.20 1.55 -6.70
C GLY A 91 12.09 2.13 -5.28
N ASP A 92 11.15 3.04 -5.06
CA ASP A 92 10.84 3.60 -3.74
C ASP A 92 9.81 2.72 -3.01
N ARG A 93 9.99 2.59 -1.70
CA ARG A 93 9.13 1.78 -0.83
C ARG A 93 8.21 2.66 0.00
N PHE A 94 6.93 2.35 -0.05
CA PHE A 94 5.87 3.01 0.69
C PHE A 94 5.14 1.99 1.55
N GLU A 95 4.87 2.34 2.81
CA GLU A 95 4.01 1.51 3.67
C GLU A 95 2.55 1.85 3.37
N ILE A 96 1.71 0.82 3.28
CA ILE A 96 0.28 1.01 3.12
C ILE A 96 -0.31 1.44 4.46
N THR A 97 -0.81 2.67 4.51
CA THR A 97 -1.42 3.26 5.72
C THR A 97 -2.93 3.09 5.77
N GLY A 98 -3.57 2.89 4.61
CA GLY A 98 -5.02 2.70 4.52
C GLY A 98 -5.44 1.93 3.28
N VAL A 99 -6.50 1.12 3.40
CA VAL A 99 -7.08 0.35 2.29
C VAL A 99 -8.59 0.50 2.25
N ARG A 100 -9.14 0.94 1.12
CA ARG A 100 -10.58 1.05 0.88
C ARG A 100 -11.00 0.25 -0.35
N LYS A 101 -12.11 -0.49 -0.23
CA LYS A 101 -12.75 -1.17 -1.35
C LYS A 101 -13.59 -0.17 -2.14
N VAL A 102 -13.41 -0.14 -3.46
CA VAL A 102 -14.25 0.65 -4.38
C VAL A 102 -15.03 -0.32 -5.25
N PHE A 103 -16.36 -0.16 -5.25
CA PHE A 103 -17.28 -1.00 -5.99
C PHE A 103 -17.77 -0.27 -7.24
N ALA A 104 -17.95 -1.01 -8.32
CA ALA A 104 -18.64 -0.54 -9.52
C ALA A 104 -20.16 -0.43 -9.26
N MET A 105 -20.88 0.17 -10.21
CA MET A 105 -22.33 0.38 -10.10
C MET A 105 -23.14 -0.93 -10.04
N ASP A 106 -22.59 -2.02 -10.59
CA ASP A 106 -23.15 -3.37 -10.50
C ASP A 106 -22.85 -4.07 -9.16
N GLY A 107 -22.16 -3.38 -8.24
CA GLY A 107 -21.78 -3.89 -6.92
C GLY A 107 -20.53 -4.78 -6.92
N VAL A 108 -19.87 -4.99 -8.06
CA VAL A 108 -18.65 -5.80 -8.14
C VAL A 108 -17.46 -4.97 -7.65
N LEU A 109 -16.53 -5.62 -6.94
CA LEU A 109 -15.29 -4.98 -6.52
C LEU A 109 -14.47 -4.59 -7.75
N ASP A 110 -14.35 -3.28 -7.97
CA ASP A 110 -13.64 -2.74 -9.12
C ASP A 110 -12.14 -2.64 -8.81
N HIS A 111 -11.78 -1.96 -7.71
CA HIS A 111 -10.38 -1.83 -7.28
C HIS A 111 -10.28 -1.54 -5.77
N TYR A 112 -9.05 -1.62 -5.26
CA TYR A 112 -8.70 -1.12 -3.94
C TYR A 112 -8.08 0.27 -4.09
N GLN A 113 -8.58 1.25 -3.35
CA GLN A 113 -7.88 2.50 -3.12
C GLN A 113 -6.93 2.30 -1.93
N VAL A 114 -5.66 2.59 -2.13
CA VAL A 114 -4.58 2.37 -1.18
C VAL A 114 -3.92 3.71 -0.89
N GLU A 115 -3.90 4.08 0.39
CA GLU A 115 -3.18 5.26 0.89
C GLU A 115 -1.78 4.85 1.35
N LEU A 116 -0.80 5.70 1.07
CA LEU A 116 0.65 5.51 1.27
C LEU A 116 1.25 6.55 2.21
#